data_AF-A0A920ND60-F1
#
_entry.id   AF-A0A920ND60-F1
#
_cell.length_a   1.000
_cell.length_b   1.000
_cell.length_c   1.000
_cell.angle_alpha   90.00
_cell.angle_beta   90.00
_cell.angle_gamma   90.00
#
_symmetry.space_group_name_H-M   'P 1'
#
loop_
_entity.id
_entity.type
_entity.pdbx_description
1 polymer ?
#
loop_
_entity_poly.entity_id
_entity_poly.type
_entity_poly.pdbx_seq_one_letter_code
_entity_poly.pdbx_strand_id
1 'polypeptide(L)' 'MGKDPSVAGVAEYYGDLLDGLVIDAKDKDRAAIRQKTLITNTLMQTDQDKKNLASDVLEFARSLI' A
#
# COMPACT_ATOMS: atom_id res chain seq x y z
N MET A 1 -19.50 1.44 2.03
CA MET A 1 -19.44 1.78 0.59
C MET A 1 -19.61 0.58 -0.34
N GLY A 2 -20.03 -0.62 0.13
CA GLY A 2 -20.40 -1.74 -0.75
C GLY A 2 -19.30 -2.25 -1.70
N LYS A 3 -18.03 -1.88 -1.48
CA LYS A 3 -16.89 -2.28 -2.30
C LYS A 3 -16.23 -3.52 -1.72
N ASP A 4 -15.52 -4.25 -2.58
CA ASP A 4 -14.73 -5.42 -2.19
C ASP A 4 -13.69 -5.01 -1.13
N PRO A 5 -13.69 -5.63 0.07
CA PRO A 5 -12.74 -5.32 1.14
C PRO A 5 -11.38 -5.96 0.84
N SER A 6 -10.76 -5.53 -0.25
CA SER A 6 -9.49 -6.04 -0.75
C SER A 6 -8.60 -4.91 -1.23
N VAL A 7 -7.30 -5.20 -1.34
CA VAL A 7 -6.32 -4.29 -1.95
C VAL A 7 -6.72 -3.91 -3.38
N ALA A 8 -7.23 -4.86 -4.16
CA ALA A 8 -7.70 -4.61 -5.51
C ALA A 8 -8.88 -3.62 -5.54
N GLY A 9 -9.84 -3.76 -4.61
CA GLY A 9 -10.97 -2.84 -4.49
C GLY A 9 -10.54 -1.42 -4.09
N VAL A 10 -9.50 -1.28 -3.25
CA VAL A 10 -8.91 0.02 -2.90
C VAL A 10 -8.21 0.64 -4.12
N ALA A 11 -7.39 -0.14 -4.84
CA ALA A 11 -6.69 0.29 -6.04
C ALA A 11 -7.66 0.74 -7.15
N GLU A 12 -8.75 0.00 -7.36
CA GLU A 12 -9.81 0.36 -8.31
C GLU A 12 -10.56 1.61 -7.89
N TYR A 13 -10.84 1.78 -6.58
CA TYR A 13 -11.61 2.92 -6.10
C TYR A 13 -10.89 4.25 -6.30
N TYR A 14 -9.59 4.30 -6.01
CA TYR A 14 -8.81 5.52 -6.17
C TYR A 14 -8.21 5.66 -7.58
N GLY A 15 -7.99 4.56 -8.28
CA GLY A 15 -7.61 4.55 -9.70
C GLY A 15 -6.37 5.39 -9.99
N ASP A 16 -6.49 6.28 -10.97
CA ASP A 16 -5.41 7.13 -11.47
C ASP A 16 -5.04 8.29 -10.52
N LEU A 17 -5.75 8.45 -9.40
CA LEU A 17 -5.39 9.43 -8.36
C LEU A 17 -4.13 8.99 -7.58
N LEU A 18 -3.81 7.70 -7.60
CA LEU A 18 -2.68 7.16 -6.84
C LEU A 18 -1.42 7.11 -7.70
N ASP A 19 -0.37 7.82 -7.28
CA ASP A 19 0.98 7.64 -7.82
C ASP A 19 1.61 6.31 -7.37
N GLY A 20 1.17 5.79 -6.23
CA GLY A 20 1.60 4.51 -5.69
C GLY A 20 0.67 4.00 -4.59
N LEU A 21 0.78 2.70 -4.29
CA LEU A 21 0.00 1.99 -3.29
C LEU A 21 0.92 1.22 -2.34
N VAL A 22 0.64 1.26 -1.04
CA VAL A 22 1.40 0.49 -0.04
C VAL A 22 0.47 -0.56 0.55
N ILE A 23 0.91 -1.83 0.53
CA ILE A 23 0.09 -2.97 0.90
C ILE A 23 0.83 -3.89 1.87
N ASP A 24 0.07 -4.68 2.61
CA ASP A 24 0.65 -5.62 3.57
C ASP A 24 1.34 -6.80 2.87
N ALA A 25 2.41 -7.30 3.47
CA ALA A 25 3.09 -8.51 3.02
C ALA A 25 2.17 -9.74 2.92
N LYS A 26 1.08 -9.79 3.69
CA LYS A 26 0.06 -10.84 3.61
C LYS A 26 -0.83 -10.75 2.37
N ASP A 27 -0.89 -9.59 1.71
CA ASP A 27 -1.67 -9.35 0.50
C ASP A 27 -0.87 -9.52 -0.80
N LYS A 28 0.40 -9.95 -0.71
CA LYS A 28 1.34 -10.08 -1.83
C LYS A 28 0.83 -10.89 -3.03
N ASP A 29 -0.06 -11.86 -2.81
CA ASP A 29 -0.54 -12.80 -3.83
C ASP A 29 -1.84 -12.34 -4.52
N ARG A 30 -2.34 -11.13 -4.22
CA ARG A 30 -3.67 -10.69 -4.68
C ARG A 30 -3.60 -9.53 -5.69
N ALA A 31 -3.99 -9.89 -6.92
CA ALA A 31 -4.32 -9.05 -8.08
C ALA A 31 -3.17 -8.24 -8.72
N ALA A 32 -3.26 -8.12 -10.05
CA ALA A 32 -2.44 -7.22 -10.86
C ALA A 32 -2.83 -5.77 -10.55
N ILE A 33 -2.30 -5.23 -9.45
CA ILE A 33 -2.39 -3.81 -9.12
C ILE A 33 -1.61 -3.06 -10.20
N ARG A 34 -2.28 -2.10 -10.86
CA ARG A 34 -1.66 -1.32 -11.95
C ARG A 34 -0.72 -0.24 -11.41
N GLN A 35 -1.03 0.27 -10.21
CA GLN A 35 -0.23 1.27 -9.51
C GLN A 35 1.12 0.67 -9.09
N LYS A 36 2.16 1.50 -9.09
CA LYS A 36 3.43 1.15 -8.45
C LYS A 36 3.13 0.77 -7.00
N THR A 37 3.63 -0.39 -6.56
CA THR A 37 3.23 -0.96 -5.27
C THR A 37 4.44 -1.27 -4.40
N LEU A 38 4.41 -0.81 -3.15
CA LEU A 38 5.31 -1.26 -2.09
C LEU A 38 4.60 -2.32 -1.25
N ILE A 39 5.26 -3.46 -1.07
CA ILE A 39 4.82 -4.53 -0.16
C ILE A 39 5.68 -4.45 1.10
N THR A 40 5.08 -4.15 2.25
CA THR A 40 5.76 -4.08 3.56
C THR A 40 4.85 -4.54 4.70
N ASN A 41 5.32 -4.53 5.94
CA ASN A 41 4.47 -4.75 7.11
C ASN A 41 3.67 -3.47 7.41
N THR A 42 2.35 -3.54 7.27
CA THR A 42 1.46 -2.38 7.53
C THR A 42 0.83 -2.40 8.92
N LEU A 43 1.03 -3.48 9.69
CA LEU A 43 0.52 -3.58 11.06
C LEU A 43 1.31 -2.69 12.01
N MET A 44 0.64 -1.66 12.53
CA MET A 44 1.20 -0.66 13.45
C MET A 44 0.94 -1.01 14.93
N GLN A 45 1.44 -2.17 15.38
CA GLN A 45 1.18 -2.64 16.75
C GLN A 45 1.99 -1.87 17.80
N THR A 46 3.19 -1.41 17.42
CA THR A 46 4.10 -0.65 18.26
C THR A 46 4.46 0.68 17.61
N ASP A 47 5.02 1.60 18.39
CA ASP A 47 5.56 2.86 17.82
C ASP A 47 6.78 2.61 16.92
N GLN A 48 7.50 1.50 17.11
CA GLN A 48 8.57 1.11 16.20
C GLN A 48 8.00 0.67 14.86
N ASP A 49 6.90 -0.07 14.84
CA ASP A 49 6.23 -0.48 13.59
C ASP A 49 5.77 0.73 12.78
N LYS A 50 5.19 1.74 13.45
CA LYS A 50 4.80 3.01 12.80
C LYS A 50 5.99 3.72 12.17
N LYS A 51 7.12 3.80 12.90
CA LYS A 51 8.34 4.44 12.40
C LYS A 51 8.91 3.69 11.20
N ASN A 52 8.93 2.37 11.25
CA ASN A 52 9.40 1.53 10.16
C ASN A 52 8.52 1.73 8.91
N LEU A 53 7.19 1.60 9.06
CA LEU A 53 6.26 1.83 7.95
C LEU A 53 6.37 3.24 7.38
N ALA A 54 6.49 4.27 8.23
CA ALA A 54 6.67 5.65 7.75
C ALA A 54 7.98 5.82 6.96
N SER A 55 9.07 5.17 7.39
CA SER A 55 10.34 5.20 6.68
C SER A 55 10.21 4.54 5.30
N ASP A 56 9.61 3.36 5.24
CA ASP A 56 9.41 2.62 3.98
C ASP A 56 8.54 3.42 2.99
N VAL A 57 7.45 4.04 3.49
CA VAL A 57 6.56 4.87 2.67
C VAL A 57 7.28 6.11 2.13
N LEU A 58 8.09 6.78 2.95
CA LEU A 58 8.85 7.96 2.51
C LEU A 58 9.92 7.61 1.48
N GLU A 59 10.62 6.49 1.66
CA GLU A 59 11.59 5.99 0.69
C GLU A 59 10.91 5.63 -0.63
N PHE A 60 9.80 4.89 -0.56
CA PHE A 60 9.01 4.53 -1.73
C PHE A 60 8.48 5.76 -2.46
N ALA A 61 7.89 6.73 -1.75
CA ALA A 61 7.35 7.95 -2.37
C ALA A 61 8.43 8.74 -3.13
N ARG A 62 9.67 8.79 -2.62
CA ARG A 62 10.79 9.43 -3.33
C ARG A 62 11.16 8.73 -4.63
N SER A 63 10.89 7.42 -4.76
CA SER A 63 11.11 6.66 -6.00
C SER A 63 10.01 6.85 -7.05
N LEU A 64 8.90 7.51 -6.71
CA LEU A 64 7.77 7.74 -7.61
C LEU A 64 7.96 8.99 -8.48
N ILE A 65 8.89 9.87 -8.11
CA ILE A 65 9.19 11.17 -8.73
C ILE A 65 10.30 11.04 -9.77
#